data_AF-A0A1R1IIT6-F1
#
_entry.id   AF-A0A1R1IIT6-F1
#
_cell.length_a   1.000
_cell.length_b   1.000
_cell.length_c   1.000
_cell.angle_alpha   90.00
_cell.angle_beta   90.00
_cell.angle_gamma   90.00
#
_symmetry.space_group_name_H-M   'P 1'
#
loop_
_entity.id
_entity.type
_entity.pdbx_description
1 polymer ?
#
loop_
_entity_poly.entity_id
_entity_poly.type
_entity_poly.pdbx_seq_one_letter_code
_entity_poly.pdbx_strand_id
1 'polypeptide(L)'
;MLIVRGATLAGLAASARLARLGHEVTLEAAGHTVDPLPQTIVLPATWRDLFKKSGAHLVTALNGAGLALTEAPPRRHHLSDGTTLDLPAERGAQYHALSATFGPEEAARWRDLLDDLLPVWEAFRQHALEGTEPVRTKQQRASLWLDRSVADVAERLRTPLSEVVLSLGPENPGTAALPLLLERMFGRWQVTDDAGAPQPAERLVGLLRQRVAERGVRTVDSHDGPADIDCRPHVLKPHWWQRRATLGTPIDDGRQLRASVTSPAGEAPWGQLASAALAVYALHERLTGEDPRPTNKAFTPPRLGRRG
;
A
#
# COMPACT_ATOMS: atom_id res chain seq x y z
N MET A 1 -28.74 4.22 -4.20
CA MET A 1 -27.69 5.24 -4.15
C MET A 1 -26.82 5.08 -2.90
N LEU A 2 -25.50 5.03 -3.07
CA LEU A 2 -24.48 5.02 -2.02
C LEU A 2 -23.62 6.29 -2.11
N ILE A 3 -23.17 6.79 -0.97
CA ILE A 3 -22.35 8.01 -0.83
C ILE A 3 -20.92 7.64 -0.44
N VAL A 4 -19.96 7.99 -1.28
CA VAL A 4 -18.53 7.93 -0.96
C VAL A 4 -18.03 9.36 -0.73
N ARG A 5 -17.45 9.63 0.43
CA ARG A 5 -17.02 10.98 0.82
C ARG A 5 -15.51 11.16 0.69
N GLY A 6 -15.10 12.12 -0.13
CA GLY A 6 -13.72 12.52 -0.36
C GLY A 6 -13.13 11.93 -1.65
N ALA A 7 -12.75 12.79 -2.60
CA ALA A 7 -12.12 12.40 -3.87
C ALA A 7 -10.61 12.11 -3.75
N THR A 8 -10.24 11.42 -2.66
CA THR A 8 -8.91 10.85 -2.42
C THR A 8 -8.69 9.61 -3.29
N LEU A 9 -7.47 9.03 -3.28
CA LEU A 9 -7.19 7.83 -4.06
C LEU A 9 -8.08 6.66 -3.62
N ALA A 10 -8.28 6.52 -2.30
CA ALA A 10 -9.20 5.54 -1.74
C ALA A 10 -10.66 5.79 -2.17
N GLY A 11 -11.13 7.03 -2.16
CA GLY A 11 -12.51 7.37 -2.56
C GLY A 11 -12.80 7.11 -4.04
N LEU A 12 -11.87 7.45 -4.93
CA LEU A 12 -11.97 7.12 -6.36
C LEU A 12 -12.00 5.59 -6.57
N ALA A 13 -11.12 4.87 -5.89
CA ALA A 13 -11.04 3.42 -5.97
C ALA A 13 -12.31 2.73 -5.44
N ALA A 14 -12.82 3.17 -4.30
CA ALA A 14 -14.04 2.66 -3.70
C ALA A 14 -15.25 2.90 -4.61
N SER A 15 -15.39 4.12 -5.14
CA SER A 15 -16.49 4.49 -6.03
C SER A 15 -16.51 3.63 -7.30
N ALA A 16 -15.36 3.45 -7.96
CA ALA A 16 -15.27 2.65 -9.17
C ALA A 16 -15.60 1.16 -8.92
N ARG A 17 -15.19 0.61 -7.77
CA ARG A 17 -15.48 -0.79 -7.39
C ARG A 17 -16.96 -0.98 -7.06
N LEU A 18 -17.57 -0.09 -6.27
CA LEU A 18 -18.99 -0.16 -5.93
C LEU A 18 -19.88 -0.05 -7.18
N ALA A 19 -19.58 0.89 -8.09
CA ALA A 19 -20.31 1.02 -9.33
C ALA A 19 -20.17 -0.22 -10.23
N ARG A 20 -18.99 -0.85 -10.26
CA ARG A 20 -18.80 -2.14 -10.97
C ARG A 20 -19.61 -3.28 -10.35
N LEU A 21 -19.88 -3.24 -9.05
CA LEU A 21 -20.72 -4.21 -8.33
C LEU A 21 -22.22 -3.95 -8.52
N GLY A 22 -22.62 -2.95 -9.32
CA GLY A 22 -24.02 -2.65 -9.64
C GLY A 22 -24.66 -1.61 -8.73
N HIS A 23 -23.90 -1.01 -7.81
CA HIS A 23 -24.42 0.06 -6.96
C HIS A 23 -24.45 1.40 -7.70
N GLU A 24 -25.51 2.17 -7.50
CA GLU A 24 -25.54 3.57 -7.89
C GLU A 24 -24.73 4.39 -6.89
N VAL A 25 -23.68 5.09 -7.33
CA VAL A 25 -22.73 5.78 -6.45
C VAL A 25 -22.68 7.29 -6.71
N THR A 26 -22.70 8.07 -5.64
CA THR A 26 -22.35 9.49 -5.63
C THR A 26 -21.04 9.70 -4.86
N LEU A 27 -20.07 10.37 -5.50
CA LEU A 27 -18.80 10.79 -4.92
C LEU A 27 -18.88 12.27 -4.52
N GLU A 28 -18.73 12.56 -3.24
CA GLU A 28 -18.57 13.92 -2.74
C GLU A 28 -17.10 14.35 -2.82
N ALA A 29 -16.81 15.36 -3.65
CA ALA A 29 -15.44 15.69 -4.05
C ALA A 29 -14.85 16.94 -3.39
N ALA A 30 -15.65 17.84 -2.81
CA ALA A 30 -15.12 19.11 -2.31
C ALA A 30 -14.10 18.91 -1.16
N GLY A 31 -13.03 19.70 -1.21
CA GLY A 31 -12.04 19.81 -0.15
C GLY A 31 -11.07 18.63 0.00
N HIS A 32 -11.17 17.59 -0.84
CA HIS A 32 -10.34 16.39 -0.71
C HIS A 32 -9.89 15.87 -2.08
N THR A 33 -8.62 16.05 -2.38
CA THR A 33 -7.99 15.57 -3.62
C THR A 33 -7.07 14.38 -3.35
N VAL A 34 -6.57 13.78 -4.42
CA VAL A 34 -5.53 12.76 -4.32
C VAL A 34 -4.23 13.44 -3.92
N ASP A 35 -3.59 12.94 -2.86
CA ASP A 35 -2.25 13.39 -2.46
C ASP A 35 -1.24 13.16 -3.59
N PRO A 36 -0.15 13.94 -3.69
CA PRO A 36 0.91 13.69 -4.66
C PRO A 36 1.42 12.25 -4.59
N LEU A 37 1.59 11.60 -5.75
CA LEU A 37 2.12 10.25 -5.78
C LEU A 37 3.66 10.31 -5.89
N PRO A 38 4.37 9.35 -5.27
CA PRO A 38 5.79 9.19 -5.57
C PRO A 38 5.97 8.83 -7.05
N GLN A 39 7.06 9.30 -7.68
CA GLN A 39 7.42 8.98 -9.07
C GLN A 39 7.42 7.47 -9.36
N THR A 40 7.69 6.67 -8.32
CA THR A 40 7.67 5.21 -8.41
C THR A 40 6.73 4.60 -7.40
N ILE A 41 6.07 3.54 -7.80
CA ILE A 41 5.18 2.75 -6.96
C ILE A 41 5.79 1.38 -6.65
N VAL A 42 5.43 0.83 -5.51
CA VAL A 42 5.61 -0.59 -5.18
C VAL A 42 4.25 -1.29 -5.26
N LEU A 43 4.24 -2.63 -5.29
CA LEU A 43 3.01 -3.42 -5.33
C LEU A 43 2.07 -3.05 -6.51
N PRO A 44 2.55 -3.13 -7.78
CA PRO A 44 1.73 -2.83 -8.96
C PRO A 44 0.48 -3.73 -9.09
N ALA A 45 0.49 -4.87 -8.40
CA ALA A 45 -0.65 -5.77 -8.31
C ALA A 45 -1.92 -5.10 -7.74
N THR A 46 -1.78 -4.12 -6.83
CA THR A 46 -2.93 -3.39 -6.27
C THR A 46 -3.64 -2.54 -7.32
N TRP A 47 -2.89 -1.87 -8.19
CA TRP A 47 -3.43 -1.16 -9.35
C TRP A 47 -4.05 -2.12 -10.38
N ARG A 48 -3.38 -3.25 -10.66
CA ARG A 48 -3.93 -4.28 -11.57
C ARG A 48 -5.24 -4.86 -11.05
N ASP A 49 -5.32 -5.16 -9.75
CA ASP A 49 -6.55 -5.62 -9.11
C ASP A 49 -7.64 -4.55 -9.14
N LEU A 50 -7.32 -3.30 -8.81
CA LEU A 50 -8.27 -2.18 -8.86
C LEU A 50 -8.93 -2.07 -10.23
N PHE A 51 -8.13 -2.03 -11.30
CA PHE A 51 -8.67 -1.92 -12.65
C PHE A 51 -9.52 -3.15 -12.97
N LYS A 52 -9.02 -4.37 -12.69
CA LYS A 52 -9.77 -5.61 -12.90
C LYS A 52 -11.12 -5.59 -12.18
N LYS A 53 -11.14 -5.14 -10.92
CA LYS A 53 -12.32 -5.05 -10.04
C LYS A 53 -13.18 -3.79 -10.28
N SER A 54 -12.73 -2.87 -11.12
CA SER A 54 -13.54 -1.79 -11.70
C SER A 54 -13.87 -2.06 -13.18
N GLY A 55 -13.50 -3.23 -13.71
CA GLY A 55 -14.01 -3.86 -14.93
C GLY A 55 -13.26 -3.60 -16.23
N ALA A 56 -11.96 -3.32 -16.20
CA ALA A 56 -11.05 -3.51 -17.33
C ALA A 56 -9.63 -3.84 -16.85
N HIS A 57 -8.75 -4.37 -17.70
CA HIS A 57 -7.36 -4.59 -17.27
C HIS A 57 -6.56 -3.27 -17.26
N LEU A 58 -5.70 -3.09 -16.26
CA LEU A 58 -4.80 -1.93 -16.18
C LEU A 58 -3.96 -1.76 -17.45
N VAL A 59 -3.45 -2.88 -18.00
CA VAL A 59 -2.66 -2.88 -19.25
C VAL A 59 -3.45 -2.28 -20.41
N THR A 60 -4.75 -2.58 -20.54
CA THR A 60 -5.59 -2.00 -21.58
C THR A 60 -5.74 -0.48 -21.43
N ALA A 61 -5.92 0.00 -20.19
CA ALA A 61 -6.03 1.43 -19.91
C ALA A 61 -4.71 2.17 -20.16
N LEU A 62 -3.58 1.57 -19.76
CA LEU A 62 -2.24 2.11 -20.02
C LEU A 62 -1.96 2.18 -21.53
N ASN A 63 -2.14 1.09 -22.26
CA ASN A 63 -1.91 1.04 -23.70
C ASN A 63 -2.79 2.06 -24.46
N GLY A 64 -4.06 2.21 -24.06
CA GLY A 64 -4.96 3.19 -24.66
C GLY A 64 -4.52 4.66 -24.43
N ALA A 65 -3.64 4.90 -23.47
CA ALA A 65 -3.06 6.20 -23.17
C ALA A 65 -1.62 6.37 -23.65
N GLY A 66 -1.06 5.40 -24.41
CA GLY A 66 0.36 5.39 -24.82
C GLY A 66 1.31 5.29 -23.64
N LEU A 67 0.93 4.49 -22.64
CA LEU A 67 1.67 4.32 -21.39
C LEU A 67 1.99 2.85 -21.14
N ALA A 68 3.05 2.62 -20.38
CA ALA A 68 3.41 1.33 -19.81
C ALA A 68 3.75 1.47 -18.32
N LEU A 69 3.77 0.33 -17.63
CA LEU A 69 4.30 0.23 -16.26
C LEU A 69 5.53 -0.67 -16.32
N THR A 70 6.71 -0.06 -16.16
CA THR A 70 8.00 -0.74 -16.27
C THR A 70 8.75 -0.73 -14.95
N GLU A 71 9.72 -1.62 -14.81
CA GLU A 71 10.64 -1.57 -13.67
C GLU A 71 11.44 -0.26 -13.70
N ALA A 72 11.58 0.37 -12.55
CA ALA A 72 12.35 1.58 -12.36
C ALA A 72 13.83 1.24 -12.12
N PRO A 73 14.77 2.16 -12.43
CA PRO A 73 16.18 1.95 -12.11
C PRO A 73 16.40 1.80 -10.59
N PRO A 74 17.56 1.23 -10.18
CA PRO A 74 17.99 1.16 -8.79
C PRO A 74 17.82 2.49 -8.06
N ARG A 75 17.47 2.41 -6.78
CA ARG A 75 17.33 3.60 -5.95
C ARG A 75 18.72 4.10 -5.57
N ARG A 76 19.00 5.35 -5.91
CA ARG A 76 20.22 6.03 -5.49
C ARG A 76 20.09 6.57 -4.07
N HIS A 77 21.03 6.22 -3.22
CA HIS A 77 21.20 6.73 -1.87
C HIS A 77 22.50 7.50 -1.76
N HIS A 78 22.45 8.68 -1.16
CA HIS A 78 23.61 9.48 -0.81
C HIS A 78 23.75 9.45 0.71
N LEU A 79 24.86 8.88 1.19
CA LEU A 79 25.12 8.67 2.61
C LEU A 79 26.04 9.77 3.15
N SER A 80 26.04 9.95 4.48
CA SER A 80 26.75 11.05 5.14
C SER A 80 28.27 10.97 5.02
N ASP A 81 28.82 9.78 4.79
CA ASP A 81 30.26 9.55 4.54
C ASP A 81 30.69 9.88 3.09
N GLY A 82 29.76 10.37 2.26
CA GLY A 82 29.97 10.66 0.85
C GLY A 82 29.74 9.47 -0.08
N THR A 83 29.44 8.28 0.46
CA THR A 83 29.13 7.10 -0.35
C THR A 83 27.86 7.33 -1.17
N THR A 84 27.93 7.02 -2.46
CA THR A 84 26.76 6.93 -3.34
C THR A 84 26.49 5.46 -3.63
N LEU A 85 25.32 4.99 -3.19
CA LEU A 85 24.88 3.61 -3.33
C LEU A 85 23.69 3.55 -4.28
N ASP A 86 23.85 2.89 -5.43
CA ASP A 86 22.72 2.49 -6.27
C ASP A 86 22.24 1.10 -5.80
N LEU A 87 21.13 1.06 -5.06
CA LEU A 87 20.57 -0.15 -4.47
C LEU A 87 19.49 -0.74 -5.38
N PRO A 88 19.71 -1.92 -5.99
CA PRO A 88 18.70 -2.59 -6.79
C PRO A 88 17.52 -3.09 -5.94
N ALA A 89 16.42 -3.48 -6.58
CA ALA A 89 15.31 -4.12 -5.88
C ALA A 89 15.61 -5.61 -5.59
N GLU A 90 16.04 -6.37 -6.59
CA GLU A 90 16.21 -7.83 -6.49
C GLU A 90 17.23 -8.23 -5.42
N ARG A 91 16.92 -9.29 -4.65
CA ARG A 91 17.68 -9.75 -3.48
C ARG A 91 19.15 -10.06 -3.78
N GLY A 92 19.43 -10.82 -4.82
CA GLY A 92 20.80 -11.16 -5.23
C GLY A 92 21.58 -9.92 -5.68
N ALA A 93 20.95 -9.08 -6.50
CA ALA A 93 21.53 -7.81 -6.95
C ALA A 93 21.84 -6.86 -5.77
N GLN A 94 20.96 -6.79 -4.77
CA GLN A 94 21.23 -6.07 -3.51
C GLN A 94 22.46 -6.62 -2.79
N TYR A 95 22.53 -7.95 -2.63
CA TYR A 95 23.67 -8.57 -1.96
C TYR A 95 24.99 -8.25 -2.67
N HIS A 96 25.03 -8.32 -4.00
CA HIS A 96 26.22 -7.98 -4.78
C HIS A 96 26.60 -6.50 -4.66
N ALA A 97 25.63 -5.58 -4.82
CA ALA A 97 25.89 -4.15 -4.70
C ALA A 97 26.43 -3.79 -3.31
N LEU A 98 25.78 -4.28 -2.25
CA LEU A 98 26.19 -4.03 -0.87
C LEU A 98 27.52 -4.69 -0.52
N SER A 99 27.80 -5.90 -1.04
CA SER A 99 29.07 -6.57 -0.82
C SER A 99 30.24 -5.81 -1.44
N ALA A 100 30.02 -5.21 -2.61
CA ALA A 100 31.02 -4.40 -3.28
C ALA A 100 31.29 -3.08 -2.55
N THR A 101 30.26 -2.45 -1.96
CA THR A 101 30.38 -1.14 -1.29
C THR A 101 30.80 -1.25 0.18
N PHE A 102 30.22 -2.18 0.94
CA PHE A 102 30.38 -2.27 2.40
C PHE A 102 30.97 -3.61 2.88
N GLY A 103 31.25 -4.53 1.97
CA GLY A 103 31.76 -5.86 2.29
C GLY A 103 30.65 -6.90 2.52
N PRO A 104 31.00 -8.19 2.41
CA PRO A 104 30.03 -9.30 2.43
C PRO A 104 29.32 -9.47 3.78
N GLU A 105 29.95 -9.07 4.88
CA GLU A 105 29.35 -9.13 6.21
C GLU A 105 28.17 -8.16 6.34
N GLU A 106 28.33 -6.92 5.89
CA GLU A 106 27.27 -5.91 5.95
C GLU A 106 26.13 -6.26 4.98
N ALA A 107 26.46 -6.77 3.80
CA ALA A 107 25.47 -7.30 2.85
C ALA A 107 24.66 -8.46 3.44
N ALA A 108 25.29 -9.33 4.24
CA ALA A 108 24.59 -10.38 4.97
C ALA A 108 23.67 -9.80 6.05
N ARG A 109 24.11 -8.80 6.83
CA ARG A 109 23.26 -8.12 7.82
C ARG A 109 22.04 -7.47 7.18
N TRP A 110 22.19 -6.82 6.03
CA TRP A 110 21.07 -6.27 5.26
C TRP A 110 20.08 -7.36 4.81
N ARG A 111 20.60 -8.44 4.21
CA ARG A 111 19.78 -9.57 3.78
C ARG A 111 18.98 -10.14 4.95
N ASP A 112 19.63 -10.37 6.07
CA ASP A 112 19.02 -10.98 7.26
C ASP A 112 18.00 -10.02 7.90
N LEU A 113 18.29 -8.71 7.91
CA LEU A 113 17.33 -7.68 8.33
C LEU A 113 16.04 -7.76 7.50
N LEU A 114 16.16 -7.81 6.17
CA LEU A 114 14.99 -7.90 5.30
C LEU A 114 14.28 -9.26 5.38
N ASP A 115 15.00 -10.34 5.65
CA ASP A 115 14.40 -11.66 5.88
C ASP A 115 13.58 -11.68 7.18
N ASP A 116 14.04 -11.00 8.23
CA ASP A 116 13.31 -10.84 9.49
C ASP A 116 12.06 -9.95 9.36
N LEU A 117 11.96 -9.14 8.31
CA LEU A 117 10.74 -8.40 7.98
C LEU A 117 9.65 -9.29 7.34
N LEU A 118 9.96 -10.50 6.86
CA LEU A 118 8.97 -11.38 6.22
C LEU A 118 7.83 -11.78 7.18
N PRO A 119 8.10 -12.22 8.43
CA PRO A 119 7.04 -12.44 9.42
C PRO A 119 6.27 -11.16 9.78
N VAL A 120 6.93 -10.00 9.77
CA VAL A 120 6.28 -8.69 10.02
C VAL A 120 5.31 -8.35 8.90
N TRP A 121 5.71 -8.58 7.65
CA TRP A 121 4.86 -8.41 6.48
C TRP A 121 3.64 -9.33 6.53
N GLU A 122 3.82 -10.58 6.94
CA GLU A 122 2.71 -11.53 7.08
C GLU A 122 1.71 -11.08 8.15
N ALA A 123 2.20 -10.63 9.31
CA ALA A 123 1.34 -10.06 10.35
C ALA A 123 0.64 -8.77 9.85
N PHE A 124 1.37 -7.91 9.13
CA PHE A 124 0.81 -6.69 8.55
C PHE A 124 -0.30 -7.00 7.54
N ARG A 125 -0.08 -7.96 6.64
CA ARG A 125 -1.10 -8.40 5.66
C ARG A 125 -2.38 -8.85 6.36
N GLN A 126 -2.25 -9.70 7.39
CA GLN A 126 -3.40 -10.19 8.16
C GLN A 126 -4.17 -9.06 8.84
N HIS A 127 -3.49 -8.08 9.43
CA HIS A 127 -4.13 -7.02 10.21
C HIS A 127 -4.54 -5.78 9.42
N ALA A 128 -3.86 -5.46 8.33
CA ALA A 128 -4.04 -4.22 7.58
C ALA A 128 -4.61 -4.39 6.18
N LEU A 129 -4.43 -5.56 5.55
CA LEU A 129 -4.82 -5.80 4.16
C LEU A 129 -5.94 -6.82 4.01
N GLU A 130 -6.21 -7.61 5.04
CA GLU A 130 -7.22 -8.68 5.02
C GLU A 130 -8.22 -8.60 6.17
N GLY A 131 -7.78 -8.07 7.30
CA GLY A 131 -8.57 -7.86 8.50
C GLY A 131 -9.12 -6.44 8.58
N THR A 132 -10.26 -6.32 9.26
CA THR A 132 -10.88 -5.04 9.64
C THR A 132 -10.77 -4.77 11.15
N GLU A 133 -10.40 -5.79 11.93
CA GLU A 133 -10.29 -5.71 13.38
C GLU A 133 -9.01 -4.99 13.85
N PRO A 134 -9.08 -4.21 14.94
CA PRO A 134 -7.92 -3.53 15.49
C PRO A 134 -6.93 -4.49 16.14
N VAL A 135 -5.66 -4.09 16.16
CA VAL A 135 -4.57 -4.74 16.91
C VAL A 135 -4.76 -4.50 18.42
N ARG A 136 -4.99 -5.55 19.21
CA ARG A 136 -5.33 -5.43 20.64
C ARG A 136 -4.29 -6.04 21.58
N THR A 137 -3.67 -7.16 21.23
CA THR A 137 -2.82 -7.92 22.16
C THR A 137 -1.34 -7.52 22.07
N LYS A 138 -0.57 -7.74 23.15
CA LYS A 138 0.89 -7.53 23.13
C LYS A 138 1.58 -8.38 22.06
N GLN A 139 1.11 -9.61 21.85
CA GLN A 139 1.66 -10.52 20.85
C GLN A 139 1.46 -9.99 19.43
N GLN A 140 0.25 -9.52 19.08
CA GLN A 140 -0.02 -8.92 17.77
C GLN A 140 0.83 -7.67 17.53
N ARG A 141 1.05 -6.87 18.58
CA ARG A 141 1.91 -5.68 18.49
C ARG A 141 3.37 -6.05 18.25
N ALA A 142 3.88 -7.06 18.97
CA ALA A 142 5.24 -7.55 18.81
C ALA A 142 5.46 -8.20 17.43
N SER A 143 4.49 -8.93 16.88
CA SER A 143 4.59 -9.48 15.51
C SER A 143 4.62 -8.40 14.43
N LEU A 144 4.10 -7.22 14.73
CA LEU A 144 4.15 -6.03 13.89
C LEU A 144 5.33 -5.11 14.25
N TRP A 145 6.25 -5.50 15.13
CA TRP A 145 7.33 -4.63 15.61
C TRP A 145 6.85 -3.23 16.06
N LEU A 146 5.64 -3.14 16.65
CA LEU A 146 5.10 -1.90 17.23
C LEU A 146 5.67 -1.63 18.64
N ASP A 147 6.57 -2.49 19.10
CA ASP A 147 7.36 -2.42 20.33
C ASP A 147 8.84 -2.11 20.06
N ARG A 148 9.20 -1.87 18.78
CA ARG A 148 10.53 -1.47 18.32
C ARG A 148 10.41 -0.19 17.51
N SER A 149 11.50 0.56 17.43
CA SER A 149 11.66 1.73 16.59
C SER A 149 12.45 1.38 15.32
N VAL A 150 12.39 2.24 14.31
CA VAL A 150 13.27 2.19 13.14
C VAL A 150 14.74 2.31 13.55
N ALA A 151 15.05 3.09 14.59
CA ALA A 151 16.40 3.14 15.15
C ALA A 151 16.88 1.76 15.63
N ASP A 152 16.05 1.02 16.37
CA ASP A 152 16.37 -0.36 16.81
C ASP A 152 16.60 -1.31 15.61
N VAL A 153 15.89 -1.11 14.50
CA VAL A 153 16.09 -1.87 13.26
C VAL A 153 17.42 -1.50 12.62
N ALA A 154 17.78 -0.21 12.60
CA ALA A 154 19.00 0.30 11.99
C ALA A 154 20.28 -0.13 12.74
N GLU A 155 20.22 -0.31 14.07
CA GLU A 155 21.37 -0.77 14.90
C GLU A 155 21.96 -2.13 14.48
N ARG A 156 21.22 -2.89 13.66
CA ARG A 156 21.67 -4.15 13.08
C ARG A 156 22.77 -3.97 12.04
N LEU A 157 22.87 -2.79 11.46
CA LEU A 157 23.88 -2.42 10.46
C LEU A 157 25.03 -1.69 11.17
N ARG A 158 26.26 -1.88 10.66
CA ARG A 158 27.49 -1.37 11.28
C ARG A 158 28.17 -0.28 10.44
N THR A 159 27.62 0.01 9.27
CA THR A 159 28.14 0.99 8.32
C THR A 159 27.14 2.13 8.10
N PRO A 160 27.49 3.15 7.29
CA PRO A 160 26.56 4.18 6.85
C PRO A 160 25.32 3.65 6.11
N LEU A 161 25.28 2.36 5.71
CA LEU A 161 24.05 1.72 5.20
C LEU A 161 22.87 1.83 6.19
N SER A 162 23.14 1.93 7.49
CA SER A 162 22.12 2.20 8.53
C SER A 162 21.28 3.46 8.23
N GLU A 163 21.84 4.47 7.57
CA GLU A 163 21.15 5.70 7.18
C GLU A 163 19.99 5.45 6.21
N VAL A 164 20.07 4.41 5.37
CA VAL A 164 18.96 4.00 4.50
C VAL A 164 17.74 3.62 5.34
N VAL A 165 17.95 2.91 6.45
CA VAL A 165 16.88 2.52 7.38
C VAL A 165 16.41 3.74 8.19
N LEU A 166 17.34 4.54 8.72
CA LEU A 166 17.03 5.74 9.52
C LEU A 166 16.24 6.79 8.73
N SER A 167 16.39 6.85 7.40
CA SER A 167 15.63 7.75 6.53
C SER A 167 14.10 7.53 6.59
N LEU A 168 13.66 6.40 7.13
CA LEU A 168 12.25 6.08 7.36
C LEU A 168 11.68 6.72 8.64
N GLY A 169 12.46 7.57 9.31
CA GLY A 169 12.11 8.25 10.57
C GLY A 169 12.53 7.39 11.77
N PRO A 170 13.62 7.70 12.49
CA PRO A 170 14.18 6.83 13.52
C PRO A 170 13.21 6.53 14.68
N GLU A 171 12.31 7.45 14.98
CA GLU A 171 11.27 7.35 16.00
C GLU A 171 10.03 6.55 15.57
N ASN A 172 9.88 6.28 14.28
CA ASN A 172 8.75 5.51 13.76
C ASN A 172 8.82 4.05 14.24
N PRO A 173 7.67 3.36 14.36
CA PRO A 173 7.67 1.95 14.75
C PRO A 173 8.43 1.09 13.73
N GLY A 174 9.00 -0.04 14.16
CA GLY A 174 9.78 -0.93 13.30
C GLY A 174 9.03 -1.45 12.06
N THR A 175 7.69 -1.53 12.11
CA THR A 175 6.84 -1.79 10.93
C THR A 175 7.07 -0.80 9.78
N ALA A 176 7.49 0.43 10.06
CA ALA A 176 7.80 1.43 9.04
C ALA A 176 8.96 1.03 8.13
N ALA A 177 9.75 -0.01 8.48
CA ALA A 177 10.79 -0.59 7.63
C ALA A 177 10.25 -1.51 6.52
N LEU A 178 8.95 -1.89 6.54
CA LEU A 178 8.34 -2.75 5.52
C LEU A 178 8.54 -2.29 4.06
N PRO A 179 8.54 -1.00 3.71
CA PRO A 179 8.80 -0.57 2.33
C PRO A 179 10.12 -1.11 1.76
N LEU A 180 11.15 -1.31 2.57
CA LEU A 180 12.43 -1.92 2.12
C LEU A 180 12.24 -3.36 1.65
N LEU A 181 11.48 -4.15 2.42
CA LEU A 181 11.12 -5.51 2.05
C LEU A 181 10.19 -5.54 0.83
N LEU A 182 9.20 -4.64 0.78
CA LEU A 182 8.24 -4.60 -0.31
C LEU A 182 8.90 -4.23 -1.64
N GLU A 183 9.86 -3.29 -1.65
CA GLU A 183 10.65 -2.99 -2.84
C GLU A 183 11.44 -4.22 -3.29
N ARG A 184 12.04 -4.98 -2.35
CA ARG A 184 12.75 -6.24 -2.66
C ARG A 184 11.85 -7.32 -3.26
N MET A 185 10.65 -7.50 -2.71
CA MET A 185 9.73 -8.56 -3.12
C MET A 185 8.98 -8.25 -4.41
N PHE A 186 8.59 -6.98 -4.59
CA PHE A 186 7.65 -6.58 -5.63
C PHE A 186 8.27 -5.68 -6.69
N GLY A 187 9.52 -5.28 -6.51
CA GLY A 187 10.20 -4.35 -7.39
C GLY A 187 9.72 -2.90 -7.18
N ARG A 188 10.43 -2.00 -7.85
CA ARG A 188 10.11 -0.59 -7.96
C ARG A 188 9.62 -0.34 -9.38
N TRP A 189 8.46 0.30 -9.53
CA TRP A 189 7.82 0.48 -10.83
C TRP A 189 7.58 1.95 -11.13
N GLN A 190 7.68 2.32 -12.39
CA GLN A 190 7.39 3.66 -12.89
C GLN A 190 6.46 3.58 -14.10
N VAL A 191 5.68 4.64 -14.28
CA VAL A 191 4.93 4.82 -15.52
C VAL A 191 5.91 5.36 -16.57
N THR A 192 5.83 4.83 -17.79
CA THR A 192 6.60 5.30 -18.94
C THR A 192 5.68 5.53 -20.12
N ASP A 193 6.11 6.36 -21.07
CA ASP A 193 5.48 6.47 -22.38
C ASP A 193 6.03 5.43 -23.38
N ASP A 194 5.53 5.44 -24.61
CA ASP A 194 5.95 4.54 -25.69
C ASP A 194 7.44 4.68 -26.06
N ALA A 195 8.07 5.81 -25.75
CA ALA A 195 9.51 6.03 -25.93
C ALA A 195 10.34 5.52 -24.72
N GLY A 196 9.68 4.99 -23.68
CA GLY A 196 10.31 4.54 -22.44
C GLY A 196 10.67 5.66 -21.48
N ALA A 197 10.26 6.90 -21.75
CA ALA A 197 10.58 8.03 -20.87
C ALA A 197 9.70 7.98 -19.61
N PRO A 198 10.26 8.19 -18.40
CA PRO A 198 9.48 8.23 -17.17
C PRO A 198 8.40 9.31 -17.21
N GLN A 199 7.19 8.93 -16.80
CA GLN A 199 6.01 9.79 -16.71
C GLN A 199 5.58 9.92 -15.24
N PRO A 200 4.89 11.02 -14.85
CA PRO A 200 4.37 11.17 -13.49
C PRO A 200 3.40 10.03 -13.12
N ALA A 201 3.48 9.53 -11.89
CA ALA A 201 2.60 8.45 -11.42
C ALA A 201 1.12 8.88 -11.36
N GLU A 202 0.85 10.18 -11.31
CA GLU A 202 -0.48 10.81 -11.40
C GLU A 202 -1.24 10.41 -12.67
N ARG A 203 -0.54 9.97 -13.73
CA ARG A 203 -1.19 9.42 -14.92
C ARG A 203 -2.10 8.23 -14.59
N LEU A 204 -1.74 7.40 -13.59
CA LEU A 204 -2.59 6.30 -13.09
C LEU A 204 -3.88 6.82 -12.45
N VAL A 205 -3.80 7.95 -11.74
CA VAL A 205 -4.96 8.62 -11.14
C VAL A 205 -5.87 9.17 -12.24
N GLY A 206 -5.31 9.74 -13.31
CA GLY A 206 -6.08 10.16 -14.48
C GLY A 206 -6.89 9.01 -15.10
N LEU A 207 -6.25 7.85 -15.29
CA LEU A 207 -6.92 6.64 -15.78
C LEU A 207 -8.03 6.16 -14.83
N LEU A 208 -7.81 6.27 -13.52
CA LEU A 208 -8.84 5.93 -12.52
C LEU A 208 -10.01 6.91 -12.55
N ARG A 209 -9.77 8.22 -12.72
CA ARG A 209 -10.85 9.22 -12.85
C ARG A 209 -11.69 8.96 -14.10
N GLN A 210 -11.05 8.65 -15.22
CA GLN A 210 -11.75 8.21 -16.43
C GLN A 210 -12.60 6.97 -16.14
N ARG A 211 -12.06 5.98 -15.43
CA ARG A 211 -12.80 4.77 -15.03
C ARG A 211 -14.01 5.06 -14.15
N VAL A 212 -13.89 6.01 -13.20
CA VAL A 212 -15.00 6.46 -12.35
C VAL A 212 -16.12 7.07 -13.21
N ALA A 213 -15.77 7.90 -14.19
CA ALA A 213 -16.74 8.51 -15.12
C ALA A 213 -17.41 7.45 -16.03
N GLU A 214 -16.65 6.53 -16.61
CA GLU A 214 -17.16 5.41 -17.43
C GLU A 214 -18.15 4.51 -16.68
N ARG A 215 -18.02 4.45 -15.34
CA ARG A 215 -18.92 3.69 -14.46
C ARG A 215 -20.18 4.44 -14.06
N GLY A 216 -20.37 5.67 -14.52
CA GLY A 216 -21.55 6.48 -14.21
C GLY A 216 -21.58 6.97 -12.76
N VAL A 217 -20.44 7.04 -12.07
CA VAL A 217 -20.37 7.62 -10.73
C VAL A 217 -20.70 9.10 -10.80
N ARG A 218 -21.76 9.51 -10.11
CA ARG A 218 -22.14 10.92 -10.02
C ARG A 218 -21.16 11.64 -9.11
N THR A 219 -20.54 12.71 -9.56
CA THR A 219 -19.70 13.56 -8.70
C THR A 219 -20.48 14.81 -8.30
N VAL A 220 -20.45 15.14 -7.01
CA VAL A 220 -21.06 16.35 -6.43
C VAL A 220 -20.03 17.07 -5.57
N ASP A 221 -20.18 18.38 -5.41
CA ASP A 221 -19.30 19.14 -4.53
C ASP A 221 -19.54 18.77 -3.06
N SER A 222 -20.80 18.80 -2.62
CA SER A 222 -21.21 18.47 -1.25
C SER A 222 -22.41 17.53 -1.23
N HIS A 223 -22.53 16.75 -0.15
CA HIS A 223 -23.70 15.95 0.15
C HIS A 223 -24.11 16.10 1.62
N ASP A 224 -25.33 16.57 1.85
CA ASP A 224 -25.91 16.70 3.18
C ASP A 224 -26.44 15.34 3.66
N GLY A 225 -25.60 14.60 4.40
CA GLY A 225 -25.97 13.28 4.91
C GLY A 225 -24.79 12.46 5.43
N PRO A 226 -25.05 11.28 6.01
CA PRO A 226 -23.99 10.31 6.31
C PRO A 226 -23.37 9.77 5.01
N ALA A 227 -22.09 9.39 5.07
CA ALA A 227 -21.45 8.69 3.98
C ALA A 227 -21.51 7.18 4.23
N ASP A 228 -21.70 6.37 3.20
CA ASP A 228 -21.57 4.91 3.32
C ASP A 228 -20.10 4.51 3.48
N ILE A 229 -19.18 5.23 2.83
CA ILE A 229 -17.72 5.13 3.05
C ILE A 229 -17.13 6.54 3.19
N ASP A 230 -16.45 6.81 4.30
CA ASP A 230 -15.69 8.05 4.51
C ASP A 230 -14.22 7.84 4.12
N CYS A 231 -13.81 8.48 3.03
CA CYS A 231 -12.47 8.35 2.45
C CYS A 231 -11.55 9.54 2.76
N ARG A 232 -11.94 10.39 3.72
CA ARG A 232 -11.11 11.51 4.17
C ARG A 232 -10.05 11.04 5.17
N PRO A 233 -8.89 11.71 5.24
CA PRO A 233 -7.92 11.46 6.31
C PRO A 233 -8.58 11.69 7.67
N HIS A 234 -8.44 10.74 8.59
CA HIS A 234 -8.95 10.88 9.95
C HIS A 234 -7.78 10.96 10.92
N VAL A 235 -7.58 12.13 11.51
CA VAL A 235 -6.60 12.28 12.59
C VAL A 235 -7.15 11.57 13.83
N LEU A 236 -6.57 10.44 14.19
CA LEU A 236 -6.78 9.88 15.52
C LEU A 236 -6.24 10.92 16.51
N LYS A 237 -7.09 11.47 17.37
CA LYS A 237 -6.65 12.27 18.52
C LYS A 237 -6.20 11.28 19.59
N PRO A 238 -4.89 11.03 19.79
CA PRO A 238 -4.48 10.10 20.83
C PRO A 238 -4.93 10.65 22.18
N HIS A 239 -5.54 9.80 23.01
CA HIS A 239 -5.64 10.13 24.43
C HIS A 239 -4.24 10.18 25.03
N TRP A 240 -4.01 11.05 26.02
CA TRP A 240 -2.67 11.25 26.60
C TRP A 240 -2.04 9.98 27.20
N TRP A 241 -2.86 8.96 27.51
CA TRP A 241 -2.43 7.62 27.96
C TRP A 241 -2.17 6.62 26.81
N GLN A 242 -2.58 6.91 25.57
CA GLN A 242 -2.38 6.09 24.38
C GLN A 242 -1.06 6.44 23.64
N ARG A 243 0.04 6.66 24.37
CA ARG A 243 1.38 6.92 23.80
C ARG A 243 1.97 5.75 22.98
N ARG A 244 1.18 4.75 22.61
CA ARG A 244 1.62 3.54 21.94
C ARG A 244 1.22 3.60 20.47
N ALA A 245 2.18 3.37 19.58
CA ALA A 245 1.94 3.31 18.14
C ALA A 245 0.75 2.40 17.82
N THR A 246 -0.20 2.90 17.04
CA THR A 246 -1.33 2.12 16.49
C THR A 246 -1.09 1.94 15.00
N LEU A 247 -1.61 0.85 14.43
CA LEU A 247 -1.41 0.57 13.01
C LEU A 247 -2.18 1.58 12.12
N GLY A 248 -3.28 2.14 12.64
CA GLY A 248 -4.11 3.14 11.99
C GLY A 248 -5.55 3.11 12.49
N THR A 249 -6.42 3.88 11.84
CA THR A 249 -7.87 3.90 12.03
C THR A 249 -8.47 2.64 11.39
N PRO A 250 -9.21 1.78 12.10
CA PRO A 250 -9.83 0.60 11.52
C PRO A 250 -10.73 0.92 10.32
N ILE A 251 -10.83 -0.04 9.39
CA ILE A 251 -11.73 0.07 8.22
C ILE A 251 -13.19 0.17 8.65
N ASP A 252 -13.53 -0.49 9.75
CA ASP A 252 -14.87 -0.52 10.31
C ASP A 252 -14.77 -0.31 11.83
N ASP A 253 -15.29 0.82 12.31
CA ASP A 253 -15.37 1.13 13.74
C ASP A 253 -16.74 0.75 14.35
N GLY A 254 -17.58 0.02 13.59
CA GLY A 254 -18.95 -0.34 13.96
C GLY A 254 -19.97 0.77 13.74
N ARG A 255 -19.55 1.97 13.31
CA ARG A 255 -20.43 3.11 12.99
C ARG A 255 -20.25 3.61 11.57
N GLN A 256 -19.03 3.66 11.08
CA GLN A 256 -18.66 4.22 9.79
C GLN A 256 -17.60 3.34 9.12
N LEU A 257 -17.83 2.97 7.86
CA LEU A 257 -16.76 2.40 7.03
C LEU A 257 -15.81 3.50 6.56
N ARG A 258 -14.52 3.24 6.65
CA ARG A 258 -13.44 4.20 6.38
C ARG A 258 -12.38 3.59 5.48
N ALA A 259 -11.83 4.39 4.58
CA ALA A 259 -10.68 4.02 3.76
C ALA A 259 -9.87 5.27 3.41
N SER A 260 -8.67 5.40 3.95
CA SER A 260 -7.84 6.59 3.74
C SER A 260 -6.37 6.33 4.06
N VAL A 261 -5.54 7.36 3.95
CA VAL A 261 -4.13 7.37 4.34
C VAL A 261 -3.91 7.02 5.82
N THR A 262 -4.95 7.19 6.65
CA THR A 262 -4.88 6.89 8.09
C THR A 262 -5.38 5.50 8.43
N SER A 263 -5.71 4.66 7.43
CA SER A 263 -6.07 3.25 7.61
C SER A 263 -4.88 2.43 8.12
N PRO A 264 -5.07 1.18 8.57
CA PRO A 264 -3.97 0.36 9.05
C PRO A 264 -2.97 0.00 7.93
N ALA A 265 -3.40 0.11 6.67
CA ALA A 265 -2.54 -0.09 5.50
C ALA A 265 -1.61 1.09 5.20
N GLY A 266 -1.80 2.23 5.88
CA GLY A 266 -0.97 3.42 5.78
C GLY A 266 -1.24 4.30 4.55
N GLU A 267 -0.35 5.28 4.37
CA GLU A 267 -0.49 6.36 3.38
C GLU A 267 -0.04 5.98 1.96
N ALA A 268 0.77 4.93 1.82
CA ALA A 268 1.29 4.51 0.53
C ALA A 268 0.14 4.24 -0.46
N PRO A 269 0.29 4.55 -1.76
CA PRO A 269 -0.80 4.40 -2.73
C PRO A 269 -1.45 3.01 -2.71
N TRP A 270 -0.64 1.94 -2.63
CA TRP A 270 -1.14 0.57 -2.54
C TRP A 270 -1.95 0.30 -1.26
N GLY A 271 -1.63 0.96 -0.14
CA GLY A 271 -2.35 0.86 1.13
C GLY A 271 -3.71 1.56 1.08
N GLN A 272 -3.78 2.73 0.43
CA GLN A 272 -5.05 3.41 0.15
C GLN A 272 -5.96 2.57 -0.75
N LEU A 273 -5.39 1.90 -1.78
CA LEU A 273 -6.16 1.01 -2.65
C LEU A 273 -6.66 -0.25 -1.92
N ALA A 274 -5.85 -0.80 -1.02
CA ALA A 274 -6.22 -1.96 -0.21
C ALA A 274 -7.34 -1.61 0.80
N SER A 275 -7.22 -0.48 1.50
CA SER A 275 -8.25 -0.03 2.45
C SER A 275 -9.58 0.24 1.74
N ALA A 276 -9.55 0.85 0.55
CA ALA A 276 -10.74 1.02 -0.28
C ALA A 276 -11.38 -0.32 -0.66
N ALA A 277 -10.58 -1.32 -1.02
CA ALA A 277 -11.10 -2.65 -1.33
C ALA A 277 -11.79 -3.28 -0.13
N LEU A 278 -11.17 -3.25 1.06
CA LEU A 278 -11.77 -3.80 2.29
C LEU A 278 -13.09 -3.09 2.67
N ALA A 279 -13.13 -1.77 2.60
CA ALA A 279 -14.35 -1.00 2.89
C ALA A 279 -15.48 -1.35 1.91
N VAL A 280 -15.16 -1.49 0.62
CA VAL A 280 -16.14 -1.90 -0.40
C VAL A 280 -16.65 -3.31 -0.17
N TYR A 281 -15.77 -4.26 0.18
CA TYR A 281 -16.17 -5.63 0.44
C TYR A 281 -17.12 -5.71 1.64
N ALA A 282 -16.77 -5.03 2.74
CA ALA A 282 -17.61 -4.97 3.93
C ALA A 282 -18.97 -4.31 3.64
N LEU A 283 -19.01 -3.21 2.88
CA LEU A 283 -20.26 -2.55 2.52
C LEU A 283 -21.13 -3.43 1.63
N HIS A 284 -20.55 -4.03 0.59
CA HIS A 284 -21.30 -4.87 -0.35
C HIS A 284 -21.89 -6.10 0.35
N GLU A 285 -21.11 -6.77 1.21
CA GLU A 285 -21.57 -7.92 2.00
C GLU A 285 -22.71 -7.52 2.94
N ARG A 286 -22.62 -6.37 3.62
CA ARG A 286 -23.71 -5.85 4.48
C ARG A 286 -25.01 -5.58 3.71
N LEU A 287 -24.90 -5.08 2.48
CA LEU A 287 -26.07 -4.70 1.67
C LEU A 287 -26.72 -5.89 0.95
N THR A 288 -25.94 -6.91 0.58
CA THR A 288 -26.39 -7.97 -0.33
C THR A 288 -26.34 -9.37 0.28
N GLY A 289 -25.56 -9.56 1.36
CA GLY A 289 -25.21 -10.88 1.89
C GLY A 289 -24.14 -11.63 1.09
N GLU A 290 -23.64 -11.08 -0.02
CA GLU A 290 -22.62 -11.70 -0.86
C GLU A 290 -21.22 -11.17 -0.51
N ASP A 291 -20.23 -12.05 -0.36
CA ASP A 291 -18.83 -11.66 -0.16
C ASP A 291 -18.09 -11.56 -1.51
N PRO A 292 -17.73 -10.35 -1.99
CA PRO A 292 -17.08 -10.14 -3.28
C PRO A 292 -15.55 -10.33 -3.23
N ARG A 293 -14.99 -10.72 -2.08
CA ARG A 293 -13.55 -10.96 -1.91
C ARG A 293 -13.07 -12.06 -2.87
N PRO A 294 -11.78 -12.02 -3.29
CA PRO A 294 -11.20 -13.13 -4.03
C PRO A 294 -11.32 -14.43 -3.23
N THR A 295 -11.94 -15.46 -3.81
CA THR A 295 -12.16 -16.79 -3.20
C THR A 295 -10.89 -17.63 -3.06
N ASN A 296 -9.71 -17.10 -3.42
CA ASN A 296 -8.42 -17.80 -3.38
C ASN A 296 -7.86 -18.04 -1.94
N LYS A 297 -8.68 -17.97 -0.89
CA LYS A 297 -8.28 -18.32 0.48
C LYS A 297 -8.02 -19.83 0.67
N ALA A 298 -8.41 -20.67 -0.30
CA ALA A 298 -8.31 -22.14 -0.23
C ALA A 298 -7.25 -22.76 -1.17
N PHE A 299 -6.32 -21.98 -1.74
CA PHE A 299 -5.25 -22.57 -2.55
C PHE A 299 -4.22 -23.28 -1.67
N THR A 300 -4.36 -24.60 -1.55
CA THR A 300 -3.31 -25.46 -1.00
C THR A 300 -2.34 -25.81 -2.12
N PRO A 301 -1.04 -25.44 -2.05
CA PRO A 301 -0.08 -25.87 -3.05
C PRO A 301 0.01 -27.41 -3.06
N PRO A 302 0.09 -28.06 -4.24
CA PRO A 302 0.22 -29.50 -4.32
C PRO A 302 1.49 -29.94 -3.58
N ARG A 303 1.36 -30.93 -2.69
CA ARG A 303 2.53 -31.56 -2.06
C ARG A 303 3.36 -32.20 -3.17
N LEU A 304 4.53 -31.64 -3.44
CA LEU A 304 5.53 -32.28 -4.29
C LEU A 304 5.87 -33.63 -3.67
N GLY A 305 5.35 -34.71 -4.26
CA GLY A 305 5.72 -36.06 -3.88
C GLY A 305 7.23 -36.21 -4.01
N ARG A 306 7.91 -36.62 -2.93
CA ARG A 306 9.29 -37.10 -3.00
C ARG A 306 9.30 -38.23 -4.04
N ARG A 307 9.89 -37.96 -5.21
CA ARG A 307 10.29 -39.04 -6.10
C ARG A 307 11.34 -39.84 -5.34
N GLY A 308 10.99 -41.09 -5.03
CA GLY A 308 11.95 -42.11 -4.59
C GLY A 308 12.83 -42.56 -5.73
#